data_AF-A0A6I9WX49-F1
#
_entry.id   AF-A0A6I9WX49-F1
#
_cell.length_a   1.000
_cell.length_b   1.000
_cell.length_c   1.000
_cell.angle_alpha   90.00
_cell.angle_beta   90.00
_cell.angle_gamma   90.00
#
_symmetry.space_group_name_H-M   'P 1'
#
loop_
_entity.id
_entity.type
_entity.pdbx_description
1 polymer ?
#
loop_
_entity_poly.entity_id
_entity_poly.type
_entity_poly.pdbx_seq_one_letter_code
_entity_poly.pdbx_strand_id
1 'polypeptide(L)'
;MSTLSAFGKLPTLHSATILLVGTNDVFQQQLAETILKEKQDLKINIHLTASLPLPVERNHIRPRIDLIVFMINVQSKYSFEDIEASLTHVDANFFLGKVCLLVTGDTVVVKNCFCPTQYQGEIFLWLFQKRCEKVRTVTAQRLLRMLQICAGHVSGMSSLSFSSLMKCSIEDSSYLA
;
A
#
# COMPACT_ATOMS: atom_id res chain seq x y z
N MET A 1 -22.21 8.23 5.74
CA MET A 1 -21.00 7.38 5.87
C MET A 1 -19.86 8.07 5.14
N SER A 2 -18.68 8.22 5.74
CA SER A 2 -17.58 9.00 5.17
C SER A 2 -16.65 8.13 4.32
N THR A 3 -16.77 8.22 3.01
CA THR A 3 -15.84 7.59 2.06
C THR A 3 -14.54 8.38 2.01
N LEU A 4 -13.40 7.69 1.95
CA LEU A 4 -12.09 8.34 1.78
C LEU A 4 -11.94 8.71 0.29
N SER A 5 -12.03 10.01 -0.02
CA SER A 5 -11.99 10.52 -1.41
C SER A 5 -10.55 10.75 -1.89
N ALA A 6 -10.26 10.35 -3.14
CA ALA A 6 -8.91 10.49 -3.73
C ALA A 6 -8.61 11.91 -4.20
N PHE A 7 -9.67 12.63 -4.55
CA PHE A 7 -9.64 13.96 -5.10
C PHE A 7 -10.35 14.94 -4.16
N GLY A 8 -9.90 16.19 -4.16
CA GLY A 8 -10.43 17.26 -3.30
C GLY A 8 -9.37 18.05 -2.54
N LYS A 9 -8.11 17.61 -2.57
CA LYS A 9 -6.97 18.32 -1.97
C LYS A 9 -5.86 18.52 -2.98
N LEU A 10 -5.23 19.68 -2.93
CA LEU A 10 -4.15 20.04 -3.84
C LEU A 10 -2.90 19.21 -3.54
N PRO A 11 -2.14 18.80 -4.58
CA PRO A 11 -0.81 18.23 -4.40
C PRO A 11 0.09 19.24 -3.67
N THR A 12 0.81 18.77 -2.67
CA THR A 12 1.79 19.58 -1.94
C THR A 12 3.16 19.46 -2.61
N LEU A 13 3.82 20.60 -2.83
CA LEU A 13 5.12 20.64 -3.49
C LEU A 13 6.12 19.75 -2.75
N HIS A 14 6.90 18.96 -3.51
CA HIS A 14 8.03 18.18 -3.01
C HIS A 14 7.72 17.24 -1.83
N SER A 15 6.48 16.77 -1.76
CA SER A 15 6.05 15.85 -0.71
C SER A 15 5.14 14.78 -1.25
N ALA A 16 5.09 13.65 -0.54
CA ALA A 16 4.22 12.55 -0.87
C ALA A 16 3.70 11.89 0.42
N THR A 17 2.45 11.49 0.41
CA THR A 17 1.77 10.97 1.61
C THR A 17 1.29 9.54 1.37
N ILE A 18 1.73 8.64 2.23
CA ILE A 18 1.35 7.22 2.22
C ILE A 18 0.51 6.88 3.45
N LEU A 19 -0.59 6.15 3.26
CA LEU A 19 -1.43 5.63 4.32
C LEU A 19 -1.23 4.12 4.43
N LEU A 20 -0.70 3.65 5.56
CA LEU A 20 -0.60 2.23 5.89
C LEU A 20 -1.83 1.84 6.71
N VAL A 21 -2.61 0.88 6.22
CA VAL A 21 -3.83 0.36 6.86
C VAL A 21 -3.60 -1.09 7.28
N GLY A 22 -3.96 -1.47 8.50
CA GLY A 22 -3.84 -2.85 8.96
C GLY A 22 -3.74 -2.97 10.47
N THR A 23 -4.05 -4.16 10.98
CA THR A 23 -4.23 -4.40 12.42
C THR A 23 -2.94 -4.59 13.20
N ASN A 24 -1.77 -4.55 12.53
CA ASN A 24 -0.49 -4.87 13.16
C ASN A 24 0.42 -3.65 13.25
N ASP A 25 0.29 -2.94 14.37
CA ASP A 25 1.01 -1.69 14.64
C ASP A 25 2.53 -1.86 14.61
N VAL A 26 3.07 -3.00 15.07
CA VAL A 26 4.52 -3.22 15.14
C VAL A 26 5.15 -3.30 13.75
N PHE A 27 4.54 -4.06 12.82
CA PHE A 27 5.09 -4.19 11.46
C PHE A 27 4.87 -2.92 10.65
N GLN A 28 3.75 -2.24 10.86
CA GLN A 28 3.49 -0.94 10.26
C GLN A 28 4.57 0.07 10.63
N GLN A 29 4.90 0.17 11.92
CA GLN A 29 5.95 1.05 12.42
C GLN A 29 7.32 0.67 11.84
N GLN A 30 7.68 -0.62 11.86
CA GLN A 30 8.94 -1.08 11.28
C GLN A 30 9.08 -0.78 9.78
N LEU A 31 8.01 -0.94 9.00
CA LEU A 31 7.99 -0.61 7.59
C LEU A 31 8.09 0.90 7.39
N ALA A 32 7.35 1.70 8.18
CA ALA A 32 7.39 3.15 8.15
C ALA A 32 8.81 3.67 8.45
N GLU A 33 9.45 3.16 9.50
CA GLU A 33 10.84 3.48 9.83
C GLU A 33 11.80 3.12 8.70
N THR A 34 11.59 1.97 8.05
CA THR A 34 12.45 1.56 6.93
C THR A 34 12.28 2.50 5.74
N ILE A 35 11.04 2.91 5.42
CA ILE A 35 10.75 3.89 4.37
C ILE A 35 11.41 5.24 4.69
N LEU A 36 11.39 5.68 5.95
CA LEU A 36 12.01 6.94 6.38
C LEU A 36 13.54 6.88 6.38
N LYS A 37 14.14 5.71 6.56
CA LYS A 37 15.61 5.51 6.49
C LYS A 37 16.14 5.57 5.05
N GLU A 38 15.30 5.30 4.05
CA GLU A 38 15.72 5.37 2.64
C GLU A 38 16.00 6.82 2.22
N LYS A 39 17.16 7.02 1.57
CA LYS A 39 17.59 8.35 1.12
C LYS A 39 16.65 8.88 0.04
N GLN A 40 16.03 10.02 0.31
CA GLN A 40 15.08 10.66 -0.59
C GLN A 40 15.21 12.16 -0.57
N ASP A 41 14.99 12.75 -1.74
CA ASP A 41 14.89 14.19 -1.85
C ASP A 41 13.51 14.67 -1.40
N LEU A 42 12.45 13.89 -1.62
CA LEU A 42 11.07 14.24 -1.30
C LEU A 42 10.73 14.08 0.19
N LYS A 43 9.89 14.98 0.72
CA LYS A 43 9.33 14.86 2.07
C LYS A 43 8.22 13.81 2.10
N ILE A 44 8.44 12.67 2.75
CA ILE A 44 7.39 11.67 2.95
C ILE A 44 6.64 11.91 4.24
N ASN A 45 5.31 11.89 4.16
CA ASN A 45 4.43 11.79 5.31
C ASN A 45 3.82 10.38 5.36
N ILE A 46 3.98 9.69 6.50
CA ILE A 46 3.44 8.34 6.71
C ILE A 46 2.33 8.44 7.74
N HIS A 47 1.14 7.96 7.39
CA HIS A 47 0.03 7.81 8.32
C HIS A 47 -0.25 6.33 8.55
N LEU A 48 -0.46 5.96 9.80
CA LEU A 48 -0.81 4.60 10.21
C LEU A 48 -2.25 4.59 10.68
N THR A 49 -3.01 3.56 10.30
CA THR A 49 -4.36 3.32 10.80
C THR A 49 -4.64 1.82 10.88
N ALA A 50 -5.45 1.41 11.86
CA ALA A 50 -5.84 0.02 12.01
C ALA A 50 -6.82 -0.42 10.91
N SER A 51 -7.82 0.44 10.65
CA SER A 51 -8.91 0.18 9.72
C SER A 51 -9.47 1.49 9.13
N LEU A 52 -10.41 1.35 8.19
CA LEU A 52 -11.21 2.44 7.64
C LEU A 52 -12.69 2.23 8.03
N PRO A 53 -13.52 3.28 8.12
CA PRO A 53 -13.27 4.66 7.72
C PRO A 53 -12.49 5.46 8.77
N LEU A 54 -11.67 6.40 8.31
CA LEU A 54 -10.98 7.34 9.21
C LEU A 54 -11.98 8.33 9.85
N PRO A 55 -11.76 8.77 11.11
CA PRO A 55 -12.66 9.67 11.83
C PRO A 55 -12.98 10.96 11.05
N VAL A 56 -14.26 11.33 11.06
CA VAL A 56 -14.81 12.45 10.26
C VAL A 56 -14.39 13.80 10.82
N GLU A 57 -14.16 13.90 12.13
CA GLU A 57 -13.84 15.15 12.82
C GLU A 57 -12.55 15.76 12.26
N ARG A 58 -11.63 14.95 11.73
CA ARG A 58 -10.32 15.39 11.22
C ARG A 58 -10.27 15.55 9.69
N ASN A 59 -11.41 15.52 9.01
CA ASN A 59 -11.45 15.58 7.55
C ASN A 59 -10.85 16.87 6.96
N HIS A 60 -11.03 18.01 7.64
CA HIS A 60 -10.55 19.31 7.18
C HIS A 60 -9.02 19.46 7.31
N ILE A 61 -8.39 18.80 8.28
CA ILE A 61 -6.92 18.82 8.49
C ILE A 61 -6.22 17.67 7.75
N ARG A 62 -6.94 16.62 7.36
CA ARG A 62 -6.34 15.43 6.72
C ARG A 62 -5.49 15.84 5.50
N PRO A 63 -4.26 15.37 5.34
CA PRO A 63 -3.48 15.66 4.14
C PRO A 63 -4.08 14.95 2.91
N ARG A 64 -3.64 15.34 1.72
CA ARG A 64 -3.88 14.55 0.50
C ARG A 64 -3.16 13.22 0.65
N ILE A 65 -3.84 12.11 0.37
CA ILE A 65 -3.24 10.76 0.41
C ILE A 65 -2.93 10.38 -1.04
N ASP A 66 -1.67 10.04 -1.32
CA ASP A 66 -1.23 9.71 -2.66
C ASP A 66 -1.24 8.19 -2.91
N LEU A 67 -0.95 7.39 -1.87
CA LEU A 67 -0.94 5.92 -1.92
C LEU A 67 -1.54 5.33 -0.64
N ILE A 68 -2.40 4.32 -0.79
CA ILE A 68 -2.95 3.51 0.31
C ILE A 68 -2.34 2.12 0.23
N VAL A 69 -1.79 1.63 1.33
CA VAL A 69 -1.22 0.29 1.44
C VAL A 69 -1.96 -0.48 2.52
N PHE A 70 -2.72 -1.51 2.13
CA PHE A 70 -3.40 -2.41 3.05
C PHE A 70 -2.48 -3.58 3.42
N MET A 71 -2.11 -3.67 4.69
CA MET A 71 -1.26 -4.69 5.24
C MET A 71 -2.12 -5.85 5.76
N ILE A 72 -2.09 -6.97 5.06
CA ILE A 72 -2.83 -8.18 5.40
C ILE A 72 -1.88 -9.13 6.12
N ASN A 73 -2.25 -9.61 7.30
CA ASN A 73 -1.52 -10.67 7.98
C ASN A 73 -2.17 -12.03 7.70
N VAL A 74 -1.51 -12.89 6.91
CA VAL A 74 -2.05 -14.21 6.51
C VAL A 74 -2.27 -15.13 7.70
N GLN A 75 -1.52 -14.93 8.79
CA GLN A 75 -1.66 -15.73 10.01
C GLN A 75 -2.94 -15.37 10.80
N SER A 76 -3.59 -14.25 10.49
CA SER A 76 -4.78 -13.77 11.19
C SER A 76 -5.97 -13.68 10.24
N LYS A 77 -6.98 -14.52 10.46
CA LYS A 77 -8.23 -14.48 9.68
C LYS A 77 -8.93 -13.12 9.80
N TYR A 78 -8.91 -12.52 11.00
CA TYR A 78 -9.50 -11.20 11.27
C TYR A 78 -8.84 -10.09 10.46
N SER A 79 -7.54 -10.20 10.17
CA SER A 79 -6.84 -9.20 9.35
C SER A 79 -7.36 -9.13 7.92
N PHE A 80 -7.96 -10.20 7.39
CA PHE A 80 -8.56 -10.15 6.06
C PHE A 80 -9.96 -9.53 6.10
N GLU A 81 -10.80 -9.96 7.05
CA GLU A 81 -12.16 -9.45 7.25
C GLU A 81 -12.16 -7.93 7.53
N ASP A 82 -11.24 -7.44 8.35
CA ASP A 82 -11.10 -6.00 8.65
C ASP A 82 -10.69 -5.18 7.42
N ILE A 83 -9.86 -5.75 6.55
CA ILE A 83 -9.37 -5.10 5.33
C ILE A 83 -10.47 -5.10 4.27
N GLU A 84 -11.20 -6.20 4.11
CA GLU A 84 -12.38 -6.28 3.25
C GLU A 84 -13.44 -5.25 3.66
N ALA A 85 -13.75 -5.15 4.96
CA ALA A 85 -14.63 -4.11 5.47
C ALA A 85 -14.08 -2.70 5.18
N SER A 86 -12.78 -2.49 5.38
CA SER A 86 -12.12 -1.20 5.13
C SER A 86 -12.15 -0.78 3.65
N LEU A 87 -12.06 -1.73 2.71
CA LEU A 87 -12.08 -1.47 1.27
C LEU A 87 -13.42 -0.88 0.81
N THR A 88 -14.54 -1.25 1.46
CA THR A 88 -15.87 -0.69 1.15
C THR A 88 -15.97 0.83 1.40
N HIS A 89 -15.04 1.38 2.19
CA HIS A 89 -14.99 2.80 2.53
C HIS A 89 -14.00 3.61 1.69
N VAL A 90 -13.37 2.97 0.70
CA VAL A 90 -12.42 3.62 -0.23
C VAL A 90 -13.14 4.04 -1.50
N ASP A 91 -12.91 5.27 -1.95
CA ASP A 91 -13.42 5.77 -3.23
C ASP A 91 -12.84 4.96 -4.41
N ALA A 92 -13.69 4.66 -5.40
CA ALA A 92 -13.35 3.93 -6.62
C ALA A 92 -12.08 4.47 -7.31
N ASN A 93 -11.88 5.78 -7.23
CA ASN A 93 -10.74 6.48 -7.79
C ASN A 93 -9.37 6.05 -7.23
N PHE A 94 -9.29 5.54 -6.00
CA PHE A 94 -8.03 5.03 -5.46
C PHE A 94 -7.62 3.71 -6.14
N PHE A 95 -8.57 2.91 -6.60
CA PHE A 95 -8.29 1.64 -7.26
C PHE A 95 -7.63 1.81 -8.64
N LEU A 96 -7.52 3.05 -9.13
CA LEU A 96 -6.77 3.41 -10.35
C LEU A 96 -5.26 3.54 -10.06
N GLY A 97 -4.68 2.50 -9.45
CA GLY A 97 -3.25 2.39 -9.17
C GLY A 97 -2.75 3.09 -7.91
N LYS A 98 -3.62 3.54 -7.02
CA LYS A 98 -3.25 4.16 -5.73
C LYS A 98 -3.57 3.27 -4.52
N VAL A 99 -4.00 2.03 -4.75
CA VAL A 99 -4.18 1.01 -3.72
C VAL A 99 -3.17 -0.10 -3.95
N CYS A 100 -2.45 -0.48 -2.90
CA CYS A 100 -1.57 -1.63 -2.86
C CYS A 100 -1.98 -2.53 -1.69
N LEU A 101 -2.01 -3.84 -1.92
CA LEU A 101 -2.13 -4.84 -0.87
C LEU A 101 -0.75 -5.40 -0.55
N LEU A 102 -0.33 -5.28 0.70
CA LEU A 102 0.90 -5.85 1.20
C LEU A 102 0.57 -7.05 2.09
N VAL A 103 0.89 -8.25 1.62
CA VAL A 103 0.58 -9.48 2.35
C VAL A 103 1.79 -9.90 3.17
N THR A 104 1.64 -9.90 4.48
CA THR A 104 2.64 -10.31 5.46
C THR A 104 2.38 -11.75 5.91
N GLY A 105 3.37 -12.63 5.75
CA GLY A 105 3.25 -14.03 6.16
C GLY A 105 4.52 -14.84 5.88
N ASP A 106 4.49 -16.10 6.28
CA ASP A 106 5.55 -17.06 5.92
C ASP A 106 5.32 -17.55 4.48
N THR A 107 6.38 -17.48 3.67
CA THR A 107 6.37 -17.54 2.19
C THR A 107 5.69 -18.76 1.58
N VAL A 108 5.56 -19.86 2.33
CA VAL A 108 4.96 -21.12 1.86
C VAL A 108 3.44 -21.02 1.76
N VAL A 109 2.78 -20.31 2.68
CA VAL A 109 1.30 -20.25 2.74
C VAL A 109 0.76 -19.19 1.78
N VAL A 110 1.51 -18.10 1.58
CA VAL A 110 1.06 -16.96 0.79
C VAL A 110 0.95 -17.28 -0.70
N LYS A 111 1.82 -18.18 -1.22
CA LYS A 111 1.81 -18.60 -2.63
C LYS A 111 0.53 -19.36 -3.02
N ASN A 112 -0.15 -19.99 -2.05
CA ASN A 112 -1.35 -20.80 -2.28
C ASN A 112 -2.68 -20.12 -1.95
N CYS A 113 -2.68 -19.00 -1.22
CA CYS A 113 -3.90 -18.49 -0.58
C CYS A 113 -4.49 -17.20 -1.19
N PHE A 114 -3.82 -16.51 -2.11
CA PHE A 114 -4.31 -15.19 -2.54
C PHE A 114 -4.36 -15.03 -4.06
N CYS A 115 -5.44 -15.54 -4.64
CA CYS A 115 -5.97 -15.06 -5.92
C CYS A 115 -7.10 -14.09 -5.58
N PRO A 116 -6.97 -12.76 -5.77
CA PRO A 116 -8.08 -11.84 -5.59
C PRO A 116 -9.01 -11.97 -6.80
N THR A 117 -9.69 -13.11 -6.96
CA THR A 117 -10.68 -13.32 -8.02
C THR A 117 -11.96 -12.51 -7.78
N GLN A 118 -12.14 -11.93 -6.59
CA GLN A 118 -13.31 -11.13 -6.21
C GLN A 118 -13.14 -9.62 -6.39
N TYR A 119 -11.91 -9.10 -6.43
CA TYR A 119 -11.68 -7.67 -6.62
C TYR A 119 -11.23 -7.41 -8.06
N GLN A 120 -12.20 -7.08 -8.93
CA GLN A 120 -12.00 -6.75 -10.35
C GLN A 120 -11.24 -5.44 -10.61
N GLY A 121 -10.88 -4.68 -9.58
CA GLY A 121 -10.02 -3.51 -9.71
C GLY A 121 -8.55 -3.92 -9.84
N GLU A 122 -7.73 -3.08 -10.47
CA GLU A 122 -6.27 -3.23 -10.56
C GLU A 122 -5.63 -3.08 -9.18
N ILE A 123 -5.86 -4.07 -8.31
CA ILE A 123 -5.37 -4.09 -6.95
C ILE A 123 -4.01 -4.78 -6.95
N PHE A 124 -2.97 -3.98 -6.73
CA PHE A 124 -1.60 -4.44 -6.80
C PHE A 124 -1.24 -5.26 -5.55
N LEU A 125 -1.03 -6.56 -5.74
CA LEU A 125 -0.63 -7.47 -4.68
C LEU A 125 0.90 -7.53 -4.55
N TRP A 126 1.40 -7.30 -3.35
CA TRP A 126 2.81 -7.40 -3.02
C TRP A 126 3.05 -8.36 -1.87
N LEU A 127 3.89 -9.36 -2.10
CA LEU A 127 4.23 -10.38 -1.11
C LEU A 127 5.36 -9.88 -0.22
N PHE A 128 5.12 -9.86 1.09
CA PHE A 128 6.07 -9.41 2.10
C PHE A 128 6.43 -10.55 3.05
N GLN A 129 7.72 -10.86 3.12
CA GLN A 129 8.23 -11.79 4.12
C GLN A 129 8.54 -11.05 5.42
N LYS A 130 7.80 -11.43 6.47
CA LYS A 130 7.77 -10.79 7.79
C LYS A 130 9.12 -10.71 8.53
N ARG A 131 10.11 -11.54 8.16
CA ARG A 131 11.30 -11.85 9.00
C ARG A 131 12.65 -11.41 8.42
N CYS A 132 12.70 -10.94 7.17
CA CYS A 132 13.95 -10.58 6.52
C CYS A 132 14.09 -9.06 6.33
N GLU A 133 15.04 -8.44 7.02
CA GLU A 133 15.31 -7.00 6.92
C GLU A 133 15.64 -6.57 5.49
N LYS A 134 16.40 -7.37 4.75
CA LYS A 134 16.70 -7.13 3.31
C LYS A 134 15.45 -7.12 2.43
N VAL A 135 14.46 -7.94 2.75
CA VAL A 135 13.19 -7.95 2.00
C VAL A 135 12.40 -6.68 2.34
N ARG A 136 12.40 -6.27 3.62
CA ARG A 136 11.75 -5.04 4.08
C ARG A 136 12.31 -3.78 3.41
N THR A 137 13.63 -3.69 3.25
CA THR A 137 14.26 -2.55 2.55
C THR A 137 13.89 -2.53 1.07
N VAL A 138 13.93 -3.68 0.38
CA VAL A 138 13.53 -3.75 -1.03
C VAL A 138 12.04 -3.41 -1.21
N THR A 139 11.17 -3.88 -0.32
CA THR A 139 9.75 -3.48 -0.30
C THR A 139 9.61 -1.98 -0.09
N ALA A 140 10.28 -1.42 0.91
CA ALA A 140 10.21 0.00 1.22
C ALA A 140 10.64 0.84 0.01
N GLN A 141 11.75 0.48 -0.65
CA GLN A 141 12.23 1.15 -1.87
C GLN A 141 11.23 1.07 -3.03
N ARG A 142 10.54 -0.06 -3.18
CA ARG A 142 9.52 -0.21 -4.23
C ARG A 142 8.23 0.55 -3.91
N LEU A 143 7.77 0.53 -2.65
CA LEU A 143 6.66 1.37 -2.16
C LEU A 143 6.93 2.85 -2.34
N LEU A 144 8.16 3.27 -2.06
CA LEU A 144 8.64 4.62 -2.24
C LEU A 144 8.60 5.03 -3.73
N ARG A 145 9.11 4.20 -4.64
CA ARG A 145 8.99 4.45 -6.09
C ARG A 145 7.54 4.53 -6.55
N MET A 146 6.67 3.66 -6.03
CA MET A 146 5.24 3.72 -6.32
C MET A 146 4.62 5.03 -5.81
N LEU A 147 4.93 5.42 -4.58
CA LEU A 147 4.48 6.66 -3.97
C LEU A 147 4.91 7.88 -4.78
N GLN A 148 6.15 7.90 -5.28
CA GLN A 148 6.66 8.97 -6.16
C GLN A 148 5.85 9.10 -7.45
N ILE A 149 5.50 7.97 -8.08
CA ILE A 149 4.67 7.94 -9.29
C ILE A 149 3.24 8.41 -8.97
N CYS A 150 2.64 7.92 -7.88
CA CYS A 150 1.30 8.31 -7.46
C CYS A 150 1.19 9.80 -7.10
N ALA A 151 2.23 10.35 -6.49
CA ALA A 151 2.33 11.77 -6.17
C ALA A 151 2.63 12.65 -7.40
N GLY A 152 3.01 12.05 -8.54
CA GLY A 152 3.30 12.76 -9.79
C GLY A 152 4.72 13.33 -9.87
N HIS A 153 5.66 12.83 -9.06
CA HIS A 153 7.06 13.27 -9.04
C HIS A 153 7.94 12.59 -10.10
N VAL A 154 7.41 11.60 -10.82
CA VAL A 154 8.12 10.89 -11.91
C VAL A 154 7.55 11.33 -13.25
N SER A 155 8.35 12.03 -14.05
CA SER A 155 7.95 12.49 -15.38
C SER A 155 7.64 11.33 -16.33
N GLY A 156 6.52 11.41 -17.05
CA GLY A 156 6.10 10.40 -18.04
C GLY A 156 5.41 9.17 -17.46
N MET A 157 5.23 9.13 -16.13
CA MET A 157 4.63 8.00 -15.42
C MET A 157 3.46 8.49 -14.57
N SER A 158 2.39 7.70 -14.53
CA SER A 158 1.20 7.98 -13.70
C SER A 158 0.76 6.71 -12.97
N SER A 159 -0.13 6.81 -11.99
CA SER A 159 -0.63 5.62 -11.27
C SER A 159 -1.30 4.61 -12.21
N LEU A 160 -1.90 5.07 -13.31
CA LEU A 160 -2.51 4.20 -14.33
C LEU A 160 -1.48 3.36 -15.09
N SER A 161 -0.20 3.76 -15.10
CA SER A 161 0.86 2.99 -15.76
C SER A 161 1.18 1.67 -15.04
N PHE A 162 0.77 1.53 -13.77
CA PHE A 162 1.03 0.31 -13.02
C PHE A 162 0.33 -0.91 -13.59
N SER A 163 -0.84 -0.76 -14.21
CA SER A 163 -1.56 -1.88 -14.83
C SER A 163 -0.74 -2.60 -15.89
N SER A 164 0.09 -1.85 -16.62
CA SER A 164 0.98 -2.36 -17.65
C SER A 164 2.32 -2.85 -17.09
N LEU A 165 2.85 -2.16 -16.07
CA LEU A 165 4.20 -2.38 -15.53
C LEU A 165 4.29 -3.41 -14.43
N MET A 166 3.22 -3.56 -13.65
CA MET A 166 3.16 -4.45 -12.49
C MET A 166 2.25 -5.62 -12.82
N LYS A 167 2.66 -6.44 -13.80
CA LYS A 167 2.10 -7.80 -13.92
C LYS A 167 2.51 -8.58 -12.67
N CYS A 168 1.54 -9.28 -12.07
CA CYS A 168 1.77 -10.16 -10.92
C CYS A 168 3.09 -10.93 -11.06
N SER A 169 4.06 -10.66 -10.20
CA SER A 169 5.34 -11.37 -10.17
C SER A 169 5.18 -12.76 -9.53
N ILE A 170 4.32 -13.59 -10.12
CA ILE A 170 4.05 -14.96 -9.65
C ILE A 170 5.14 -15.93 -10.13
N GLU A 171 5.96 -15.57 -11.12
CA GLU A 171 6.76 -16.55 -11.89
C GLU A 171 8.28 -16.61 -11.67
N ASP A 172 8.92 -15.76 -10.86
CA ASP A 172 10.38 -15.81 -10.73
C ASP A 172 10.88 -16.71 -9.59
N SER A 173 10.63 -18.02 -9.69
CA SER A 173 11.34 -19.03 -8.87
C SER A 173 11.78 -20.27 -9.66
N SER A 174 12.31 -20.08 -10.86
CA SER A 174 13.01 -21.14 -11.62
C SER A 174 14.54 -21.17 -11.42
N TYR A 175 15.10 -20.35 -10.53
CA TYR A 175 16.55 -20.32 -10.24
C TYR A 175 16.90 -20.83 -8.84
N LEU A 176 16.36 -21.98 -8.42
CA LEU A 176 16.91 -22.79 -7.34
C LEU A 176 16.56 -24.27 -7.61
N ALA A 177 17.15 -24.82 -8.67
CA ALA A 177 17.32 -26.26 -8.88
C ALA A 177 18.80 -26.54 -9.06
#